data_AF-A0A444XL36-F1
#
_entry.id   AF-A0A444XL36-F1
#
_cell.length_a   1.000
_cell.length_b   1.000
_cell.length_c   1.000
_cell.angle_alpha   90.00
_cell.angle_beta   90.00
_cell.angle_gamma   90.00
#
_symmetry.space_group_name_H-M   'P 1'
#
loop_
_entity.id
_entity.type
_entity.pdbx_description
1 polymer ?
#
loop_
_entity_poly.entity_id
_entity_poly.type
_entity_poly.pdbx_seq_one_letter_code
_entity_poly.pdbx_strand_id
1 'polypeptide(L)'
;MSGIPCPHAISCITFKGLDLESYVDDCYKKEAYLRCYREVIHLVNSPELWERTQYDDVIPPPYRRPSHRPVKKRKRGPVDEDNRNQIHLSWRGQVQRCSNCGGVGHKKSGCTKPKKMVCVMLF
;
A
#
# COMPACT_ATOMS: atom_id res chain seq x y z
N MET A 1 -12.41 -6.41 -15.28
CA MET A 1 -12.46 -7.45 -14.23
C MET A 1 -11.08 -8.06 -14.13
N SER A 2 -10.52 -8.19 -12.93
CA SER A 2 -9.23 -8.83 -12.68
C SER A 2 -9.47 -10.35 -12.73
N GLY A 3 -8.80 -11.09 -13.61
CA GLY A 3 -8.95 -12.56 -13.75
C GLY A 3 -8.44 -13.38 -12.57
N ILE A 4 -8.32 -12.77 -11.39
CA ILE A 4 -7.89 -13.37 -10.13
C ILE A 4 -9.09 -13.34 -9.18
N PRO A 5 -9.47 -14.48 -8.56
CA PRO A 5 -10.60 -14.52 -7.65
C PRO A 5 -10.39 -13.58 -6.46
N CYS A 6 -11.46 -12.91 -6.04
CA CYS A 6 -11.42 -12.06 -4.84
C CYS A 6 -11.28 -12.93 -3.57
N PRO A 7 -10.89 -12.34 -2.42
CA PRO A 7 -10.73 -13.10 -1.18
C PRO A 7 -11.98 -13.91 -0.79
N HIS A 8 -13.18 -13.37 -1.00
CA HIS A 8 -14.43 -14.09 -0.74
C HIS A 8 -14.59 -15.30 -1.65
N ALA A 9 -14.28 -15.17 -2.94
CA ALA A 9 -14.33 -16.28 -3.89
C ALA A 9 -13.32 -17.37 -3.51
N ILE A 10 -12.09 -16.98 -3.16
CA ILE A 10 -11.06 -17.92 -2.68
C ILE A 10 -11.59 -18.70 -1.47
N SER A 11 -12.16 -18.03 -0.47
CA SER A 11 -12.75 -18.70 0.70
C SER A 11 -13.89 -19.65 0.35
N CYS A 12 -14.77 -19.28 -0.58
CA CYS A 12 -15.85 -20.17 -1.02
C CYS A 12 -15.34 -21.40 -1.79
N ILE A 13 -14.33 -21.23 -2.64
CA ILE A 13 -13.73 -22.31 -3.43
C ILE A 13 -13.01 -23.30 -2.49
N THR A 14 -12.21 -22.79 -1.55
CA THR A 14 -11.51 -23.63 -0.57
C THR A 14 -12.48 -24.34 0.36
N PHE A 15 -13.54 -23.67 0.81
CA PHE A 15 -14.58 -24.30 1.62
C PHE A 15 -15.27 -25.47 0.91
N LYS A 16 -15.44 -25.37 -0.42
CA LYS A 16 -16.00 -26.44 -1.25
C LYS A 16 -14.98 -27.52 -1.63
N GLY A 17 -13.71 -27.40 -1.22
CA GLY A 17 -12.64 -28.33 -1.57
C GLY A 17 -12.32 -28.36 -3.07
N LEU A 18 -12.61 -27.27 -3.78
CA LEU A 18 -12.35 -27.15 -5.21
C LEU A 18 -10.95 -26.60 -5.45
N ASP A 19 -10.38 -26.94 -6.60
CA ASP A 19 -9.08 -26.44 -7.01
C ASP A 19 -9.15 -24.94 -7.36
N LEU A 20 -8.28 -24.13 -6.74
CA LEU A 20 -8.22 -22.69 -6.96
C LEU A 20 -7.65 -22.31 -8.34
N GLU A 21 -6.69 -23.08 -8.85
CA GLU A 21 -6.00 -22.80 -10.12
C GLU A 21 -6.98 -22.82 -11.31
N SER A 22 -8.02 -23.66 -11.23
CA SER A 22 -9.10 -23.71 -12.22
C SER A 22 -9.95 -22.44 -12.33
N TYR A 23 -9.95 -21.58 -11.30
CA TYR A 23 -10.70 -20.31 -11.27
C TYR A 23 -9.85 -19.08 -11.60
N VAL A 24 -8.55 -19.27 -11.82
CA VAL A 24 -7.64 -18.21 -12.25
C VAL A 24 -7.62 -18.16 -13.78
N ASP A 25 -7.68 -16.94 -14.32
CA ASP A 25 -7.62 -16.70 -15.76
C ASP A 25 -6.29 -17.21 -16.35
N ASP A 26 -6.36 -17.73 -17.58
CA ASP A 26 -5.21 -18.30 -18.29
C ASP A 26 -4.06 -17.31 -18.43
N CYS A 27 -4.30 -16.01 -18.42
CA CYS A 27 -3.26 -14.98 -18.49
C CYS A 27 -2.27 -15.01 -17.31
N TYR A 28 -2.66 -15.59 -16.17
CA TYR A 28 -1.81 -15.73 -15.00
C TYR A 28 -1.17 -17.12 -14.87
N LYS A 29 -1.45 -18.04 -15.79
CA LYS A 29 -0.86 -19.38 -15.79
C LYS A 29 0.54 -19.36 -16.38
N LYS A 30 1.32 -20.39 -16.01
CA LYS A 30 2.70 -20.58 -16.49
C LYS A 30 2.82 -20.52 -18.01
N GLU A 31 1.83 -21.02 -18.74
CA GLU A 31 1.83 -21.01 -20.20
C GLU A 31 1.82 -19.59 -20.77
N ALA A 32 1.04 -18.68 -20.19
CA ALA A 32 1.04 -17.28 -20.59
C ALA A 32 2.38 -16.63 -20.29
N TYR A 33 2.99 -16.91 -19.13
CA TYR A 33 4.34 -16.45 -18.80
C TYR A 33 5.37 -16.93 -19.84
N LEU A 34 5.39 -18.22 -20.15
CA LEU A 34 6.30 -18.78 -21.16
C LEU A 34 6.06 -18.20 -22.55
N ARG A 35 4.81 -17.90 -22.91
CA ARG A 35 4.46 -17.25 -24.17
C ARG A 35 4.97 -15.81 -24.23
N CYS A 36 4.83 -15.05 -23.14
CA CYS A 36 5.30 -13.67 -23.04
C CYS A 36 6.83 -13.57 -23.11
N TYR A 37 7.54 -14.51 -22.50
CA TYR A 37 9.01 -14.55 -22.45
C TYR A 37 9.60 -15.61 -23.38
N ARG A 38 8.85 -16.03 -24.42
CA ARG A 38 9.33 -17.01 -25.40
C ARG A 38 10.52 -16.47 -26.18
N GLU A 39 10.42 -15.20 -26.57
CA GLU A 39 11.41 -14.50 -27.36
C GLU A 39 12.50 -13.91 -26.45
N VAL A 40 13.72 -13.82 -26.98
CA VAL A 40 14.84 -13.22 -26.27
C VAL A 40 14.62 -11.72 -26.16
N ILE A 41 14.52 -11.21 -24.93
CA ILE A 41 14.59 -9.78 -24.68
C ILE A 41 16.06 -9.37 -24.79
N HIS A 42 16.43 -8.82 -25.93
CA HIS A 42 17.77 -8.30 -26.13
C HIS A 42 18.03 -7.14 -25.17
N LEU A 43 19.17 -7.19 -24.48
CA LEU A 43 19.64 -6.07 -23.69
C LEU A 43 19.90 -4.89 -24.62
N VAL A 44 19.47 -3.71 -24.20
CA VAL A 44 19.82 -2.47 -24.89
C VAL A 44 21.28 -2.16 -24.59
N ASN A 45 22.06 -1.87 -25.64
CA ASN A 45 23.48 -1.51 -25.51
C ASN A 45 23.68 -0.23 -24.68
N SER A 46 24.92 0.09 -24.30
CA SER A 46 25.25 1.37 -23.63
C SER A 46 24.74 2.56 -24.45
N PRO A 47 24.24 3.63 -23.82
CA PRO A 47 23.84 4.87 -24.50
C PRO A 47 24.91 5.45 -25.43
N GLU A 48 26.18 5.17 -25.16
CA GLU A 48 27.32 5.60 -25.97
C GLU A 48 27.33 4.96 -27.38
N LEU A 49 26.72 3.78 -27.52
CA LEU A 49 26.63 3.02 -28.76
C LEU A 49 25.32 3.29 -29.53
N TRP A 50 24.43 4.13 -28.99
CA TRP A 50 23.17 4.45 -29.65
C TRP A 50 23.41 5.43 -30.80
N GLU A 51 22.73 5.20 -31.92
CA GLU A 51 22.76 6.12 -33.04
C GLU A 51 22.15 7.46 -32.61
N ARG A 52 22.87 8.56 -32.88
CA ARG A 52 22.34 9.90 -32.64
C ARG A 52 21.28 10.20 -33.67
N THR A 53 20.04 10.30 -33.23
CA THR A 53 18.93 10.66 -34.11
C THR A 53 18.89 12.17 -34.33
N GLN A 54 18.44 12.61 -35.51
CA GLN A 54 18.20 14.01 -35.84
C GLN A 54 16.92 14.60 -35.19
N TYR A 55 16.19 13.78 -34.41
CA TYR A 55 14.97 14.19 -33.73
C TYR A 55 15.30 14.97 -32.46
N ASP A 56 14.42 15.91 -32.11
CA ASP A 56 14.51 16.64 -30.84
C ASP A 56 14.36 15.70 -29.65
N ASP A 57 15.01 16.06 -28.54
CA ASP A 57 14.88 15.34 -27.28
C ASP A 57 13.42 15.31 -26.81
N VAL A 58 12.97 14.14 -26.37
CA VAL A 58 11.62 13.98 -25.81
C VAL A 58 11.54 14.74 -24.49
N ILE A 59 10.89 15.90 -24.52
CA ILE A 59 10.65 16.70 -23.32
C ILE A 59 9.72 15.91 -22.39
N PRO A 60 10.08 15.72 -21.11
CA PRO A 60 9.22 15.02 -20.17
C PRO A 60 7.88 15.77 -20.06
N PRO A 61 6.75 15.04 -19.92
CA PRO A 61 5.46 15.68 -19.73
C PRO A 61 5.53 16.61 -18.50
N PRO A 62 4.93 17.81 -18.58
CA PRO A 62 4.97 18.74 -17.46
C PRO A 62 4.37 18.08 -16.22
N TYR A 63 5.12 18.12 -15.13
CA TYR A 63 4.69 17.53 -13.87
C TYR A 63 3.34 18.13 -13.44
N ARG A 64 2.31 17.29 -13.38
CA ARG A 64 1.01 17.65 -12.82
C ARG A 64 0.96 17.18 -11.38
N ARG A 65 0.83 18.12 -10.43
CA ARG A 65 0.41 17.79 -9.07
C ARG A 65 -0.94 17.07 -9.18
N PRO A 66 -1.10 15.85 -8.63
CA PRO A 66 -2.39 15.19 -8.60
C PRO A 66 -3.42 16.14 -7.98
N SER A 67 -4.56 16.34 -8.63
CA SER A 67 -5.67 17.07 -8.01
C SER A 67 -5.97 16.35 -6.70
N HIS A 68 -5.91 17.08 -5.59
CA HIS A 68 -5.94 16.56 -4.23
C HIS A 68 -6.76 15.27 -4.05
N ARG A 69 -6.18 14.33 -3.28
CA ARG A 69 -6.87 13.13 -2.79
C ARG A 69 -8.29 13.52 -2.31
N PRO A 70 -9.36 12.95 -2.88
CA PRO A 70 -10.70 13.15 -2.38
C PRO A 70 -10.74 12.84 -0.89
N VAL A 71 -11.33 13.73 -0.09
CA VAL A 71 -11.45 13.51 1.35
C VAL A 71 -12.15 12.18 1.56
N LYS A 72 -11.45 11.20 2.17
CA LYS A 72 -11.93 9.82 2.34
C LYS A 72 -13.23 9.71 3.15
N LYS A 73 -13.71 10.80 3.76
CA LYS A 73 -14.93 10.83 4.57
C LYS A 73 -15.78 12.07 4.27
N ARG A 74 -17.08 11.85 4.10
CA ARG A 74 -18.14 12.87 4.17
C ARG A 74 -18.06 13.59 5.51
N LYS A 75 -18.23 14.92 5.55
CA LYS A 75 -18.52 15.64 6.81
C LYS A 75 -19.89 15.15 7.30
N ARG A 76 -19.94 14.51 8.47
CA ARG A 76 -21.19 14.04 9.09
C ARG A 76 -22.01 15.24 9.58
N GLY A 77 -23.33 15.17 9.44
CA GLY A 77 -24.24 16.16 10.02
C GLY A 77 -24.47 15.92 11.51
N PRO A 78 -25.09 16.87 12.24
CA PRO A 78 -25.30 16.79 13.70
C PRO A 78 -26.09 15.57 14.20
N VAL A 79 -26.75 14.81 13.31
CA VAL A 79 -27.67 13.71 13.61
C VAL A 79 -27.02 12.33 13.52
N ASP A 80 -25.80 12.22 13.00
CA ASP A 80 -25.10 10.93 12.85
C ASP A 80 -24.32 10.55 14.14
N GLU A 81 -25.02 10.43 15.28
CA GLU A 81 -24.44 9.95 16.53
C GLU A 81 -24.38 8.40 16.59
N ASP A 82 -23.17 7.96 16.94
CA ASP A 82 -22.70 6.65 17.41
C ASP A 82 -23.36 5.35 16.93
N ASN A 83 -22.96 4.88 15.74
CA ASN A 83 -22.78 3.44 15.51
C ASN A 83 -21.30 3.16 15.19
N ARG A 84 -20.47 3.20 16.23
CA ARG A 84 -19.08 2.73 16.14
C ARG A 84 -19.07 1.23 16.42
N ASN A 85 -18.57 0.46 15.46
CA ASN A 85 -18.17 -0.92 15.63
C ASN A 85 -17.49 -1.11 16.99
N GLN A 86 -18.03 -2.00 17.81
CA GLN A 86 -17.55 -2.36 19.15
C GLN A 86 -16.15 -3.02 19.17
N ILE A 87 -15.46 -3.06 18.03
CA ILE A 87 -14.17 -3.73 17.85
C ILE A 87 -12.98 -2.81 18.22
N HIS A 88 -13.20 -1.50 18.33
CA HIS A 88 -12.15 -0.56 18.72
C HIS A 88 -12.45 0.00 20.11
N LEU A 89 -11.63 -0.37 21.11
CA LEU A 89 -11.65 0.30 22.42
C LEU A 89 -11.51 1.80 22.17
N SER A 90 -12.55 2.55 22.56
CA SER A 90 -12.54 3.99 22.39
C SER A 90 -11.48 4.57 23.33
N TRP A 91 -10.64 5.46 22.81
CA TRP A 91 -9.61 6.17 23.59
C TRP A 91 -10.19 7.08 24.69
N ARG A 92 -11.52 7.25 24.74
CA ARG A 92 -12.18 8.09 25.72
C ARG A 92 -12.00 7.47 27.11
N GLY A 93 -11.33 8.20 28.01
CA GLY A 93 -11.09 7.78 29.40
C GLY A 93 -9.70 7.22 29.71
N GLN A 94 -8.83 6.99 28.72
CA GLN A 94 -7.47 6.51 29.00
C GLN A 94 -6.52 7.67 29.35
N VAL A 95 -5.91 7.57 30.54
CA VAL A 95 -4.91 8.53 31.01
C VAL A 95 -3.67 8.48 30.12
N GLN A 96 -3.42 9.60 29.43
CA GLN A 96 -2.31 9.74 28.51
C GLN A 96 -1.00 9.92 29.25
N ARG A 97 -0.15 8.89 29.16
CA ARG A 97 1.21 8.88 29.71
C ARG A 97 2.23 9.17 28.63
N CYS A 98 3.22 9.99 28.98
CA CYS A 98 4.35 10.29 28.12
C CYS A 98 5.18 9.03 27.90
N SER A 99 5.36 8.61 26.64
CA SER A 99 6.15 7.42 26.31
C SER A 99 7.66 7.58 26.58
N ASN A 100 8.14 8.79 26.85
CA ASN A 100 9.53 9.02 27.27
C ASN A 100 9.71 8.86 28.78
N CYS A 101 8.93 9.59 29.58
CA CYS A 101 9.14 9.68 31.03
C CYS A 101 8.07 8.97 31.90
N GLY A 102 6.98 8.48 31.30
CA GLY A 102 5.85 7.86 31.99
C GLY A 102 4.88 8.82 32.68
N GLY A 103 5.20 10.12 32.75
CA GLY A 103 4.37 11.14 33.41
C GLY A 103 3.07 11.43 32.67
N VAL A 104 2.06 11.91 33.40
CA VAL A 104 0.75 12.30 32.86
C VAL A 104 0.74 13.80 32.50
N GLY A 105 -0.19 14.23 31.63
CA GLY A 105 -0.40 15.65 31.30
C GLY A 105 0.45 16.20 30.15
N HIS A 106 1.38 15.42 29.59
CA HIS A 106 2.13 15.81 28.40
C HIS A 106 2.44 14.61 27.49
N LYS A 107 2.61 14.88 26.19
CA LYS A 107 3.02 13.88 25.19
C LYS A 107 4.55 13.83 25.09
N LYS A 108 5.10 12.78 24.46
CA LYS A 108 6.56 12.63 24.22
C LYS A 108 7.20 13.87 23.62
N SER A 109 6.50 14.57 22.73
CA SER A 109 6.96 15.79 22.06
C SER A 109 7.17 16.97 22.99
N GLY A 110 6.40 17.07 24.08
CA GLY A 110 6.52 18.12 25.09
C GLY A 110 7.24 17.67 26.35
N CYS A 111 8.02 16.59 26.28
CA CYS A 111 8.72 16.06 27.44
C CYS A 111 10.07 16.75 27.62
N THR A 112 10.29 17.35 28.79
CA THR A 112 11.54 18.03 29.17
C THR A 112 12.66 17.04 29.52
N LYS A 113 12.36 15.75 29.75
CA LYS A 113 13.37 14.74 30.07
C LYS A 113 14.13 14.30 28.80
N PRO A 114 15.43 13.94 28.91
CA PRO A 114 16.20 13.45 27.77
C PRO A 114 15.51 12.25 27.12
N LYS A 115 15.60 12.14 25.79
CA LYS A 115 14.98 11.05 25.05
C LYS A 115 15.66 9.74 25.45
N LYS A 116 14.88 8.76 25.89
CA LYS A 116 15.38 7.39 26.08
C LYS A 116 15.90 6.89 24.73
N MET A 117 17.20 6.62 24.64
CA MET A 117 17.78 5.90 23.52
C MET A 117 17.21 4.49 23.54
N VAL A 118 16.47 4.14 22.50
CA VAL A 118 16.07 2.75 22.27
C VAL A 118 17.26 2.11 21.57
N CYS A 119 17.98 1.23 22.27
CA CYS A 119 19.00 0.39 21.65
C CYS A 119 18.28 -0.58 20.72
N VAL A 120 18.29 -0.30 19.42
CA VAL A 120 17.84 -1.28 18.43
C VAL A 120 18.97 -2.29 18.33
N MET A 121 18.88 -3.37 19.10
CA MET A 121 19.67 -4.57 18.84
C MET A 121 19.21 -5.08 17.47
N LEU A 122 19.98 -4.74 16.43
CA LEU A 122 19.84 -5.32 15.11
C LEU A 122 20.33 -6.77 15.23
N PHE A 123 19.39 -7.71 15.25
CA PHE A 123 19.63 -9.11 14.91
C PHE A 123 19.45 -9.28 13.41
#